data_AF-A0A835WBS3-F1
#
_entry.id   AF-A0A835WBS3-F1
#
_cell.length_a   1.000
_cell.length_b   1.000
_cell.length_c   1.000
_cell.angle_alpha   90.00
_cell.angle_beta   90.00
_cell.angle_gamma   90.00
#
_symmetry.space_group_name_H-M   'P 1'
#
loop_
_entity.id
_entity.type
_entity.pdbx_description
1 polymer ?
#
loop_
_entity_poly.entity_id
_entity_poly.type
_entity_poly.pdbx_seq_one_letter_code
_entity_poly.pdbx_strand_id
1 'polypeptide(L)'
;MSAAGVPGGGQLPYSQRPEWADVTPVSLPAPEKVVAIQYGAEHAEALAYWRAVLRSGELSPRVLGLTGDMIRLNQADYTAWRVRWLCVQRLGAGALPSELDFTHAVMLENAKNYQLWNHRRLVAGMIGPACAEREDAFTREAIIFDEKNYHAWAHRQAIVKITGRWGPELAFADEFIGRDVRNNTAWNQRMFVWRTLGREARLQLAGADDDDAWLRSELEYIAGAIQKAPRNESPWRYLSGLFAVLEPWAGSPHALSRCAEVHTLCCEALNDCPSCGPAYDVLAQFYEGQAALAARQAATREGDSARVAVAMAACEVAQAALDEAGVADPMRTPYWFHRQRGLNQVLATAKDLLG
;
A
#
# COMPACT_ATOMS: atom_id res chain seq x y z
N MET A 1 -40.07 18.51 14.46
CA MET A 1 -39.87 18.44 15.91
C MET A 1 -38.40 18.67 16.19
N SER A 2 -38.08 19.81 16.80
CA SER A 2 -36.73 20.22 17.14
C SER A 2 -36.17 19.29 18.22
N ALA A 3 -35.11 18.55 17.90
CA ALA A 3 -34.32 17.87 18.91
C ALA A 3 -33.43 18.92 19.58
N ALA A 4 -33.83 19.33 20.78
CA ALA A 4 -33.03 20.16 21.66
C ALA A 4 -31.68 19.48 21.90
N GLY A 5 -30.60 20.17 21.51
CA GLY A 5 -29.24 19.74 21.79
C GLY A 5 -29.00 19.68 23.30
N VAL A 6 -28.49 18.54 23.75
CA VAL A 6 -27.95 18.38 25.11
C VAL A 6 -26.77 19.37 25.25
N PRO A 7 -26.71 20.22 26.28
CA PRO A 7 -25.53 21.06 26.52
C PRO A 7 -24.38 20.14 26.94
N GLY A 8 -23.36 20.02 26.10
CA GLY A 8 -22.11 19.38 26.49
C GLY A 8 -21.54 20.12 27.70
N GLY A 9 -21.27 19.41 28.79
CA GLY A 9 -20.63 19.98 29.97
C GLY A 9 -19.26 20.54 29.59
N GLY A 10 -19.21 21.85 29.33
CA GLY A 10 -18.03 22.54 28.83
C GLY A 10 -16.91 22.51 29.87
N GLN A 11 -15.75 22.00 29.47
CA GLN A 11 -14.53 22.08 30.24
C GLN A 11 -14.22 23.56 30.54
N LEU A 12 -13.79 23.88 31.76
CA LEU A 12 -13.52 25.27 32.17
C LEU A 12 -12.52 25.95 31.20
N PRO A 13 -12.68 27.25 30.90
CA PRO A 13 -11.68 28.05 30.18
C PRO A 13 -10.30 27.92 30.81
N TYR A 14 -9.24 27.96 30.02
CA TYR A 14 -7.87 27.81 30.53
C TYR A 14 -7.51 28.87 31.58
N SER A 15 -8.01 30.10 31.40
CA SER A 15 -7.89 31.21 32.36
C SER A 15 -8.51 30.96 33.73
N GLN A 16 -9.37 29.94 33.85
CA GLN A 16 -10.06 29.57 35.10
C GLN A 16 -9.54 28.27 35.71
N ARG A 17 -8.56 27.61 35.07
CA ARG A 17 -7.97 26.36 35.54
C ARG A 17 -6.81 26.67 36.51
N PRO A 18 -6.87 26.27 37.80
CA PRO A 18 -5.83 26.58 38.77
C PRO A 18 -4.44 26.09 38.36
N GLU A 19 -4.37 24.95 37.68
CA GLU A 19 -3.13 24.36 37.16
C GLU A 19 -2.52 25.11 35.96
N TRP A 20 -3.14 26.20 35.50
CA TRP A 20 -2.64 27.10 34.45
C TRP A 20 -2.40 28.53 34.94
N ALA A 21 -2.57 28.81 36.24
CA ALA A 21 -2.47 30.15 36.82
C ALA A 21 -1.05 30.76 36.73
N ASP A 22 -0.02 29.92 36.62
CA ASP A 22 1.39 30.32 36.43
C ASP A 22 1.73 30.66 34.97
N VAL A 23 0.84 30.39 34.01
CA VAL A 23 1.08 30.58 32.58
C VAL A 23 0.44 31.88 32.11
N THR A 24 1.27 32.80 31.59
CA THR A 24 0.77 34.00 30.91
C THR A 24 0.46 33.67 29.43
N PRO A 25 -0.81 33.76 28.98
CA PRO A 25 -1.18 33.40 27.61
C PRO A 25 -0.60 34.38 26.59
N VAL A 26 -0.26 33.86 25.40
CA VAL A 26 0.34 34.64 24.30
C VAL A 26 -0.62 34.65 23.11
N SER A 27 -1.44 35.70 23.01
CA SER A 27 -2.39 35.87 21.91
C SER A 27 -1.75 35.83 20.52
N LEU A 28 -2.55 35.45 19.52
CA LEU A 28 -2.19 35.66 18.12
C LEU A 28 -1.96 37.17 17.88
N PRO A 29 -0.99 37.53 17.03
CA PRO A 29 -0.87 38.91 16.57
C PRO A 29 -2.16 39.31 15.83
N ALA A 30 -2.44 40.61 15.76
CA ALA A 30 -3.53 41.11 14.94
C ALA A 30 -3.39 40.56 13.51
N PRO A 31 -4.46 39.99 12.91
CA PRO A 31 -4.35 39.29 11.65
C PRO A 31 -3.86 40.22 10.54
N GLU A 32 -2.78 39.84 9.86
CA GLU A 32 -2.48 40.35 8.52
C GLU A 32 -3.53 39.78 7.55
N LYS A 33 -4.00 40.58 6.58
CA LYS A 33 -5.27 40.36 5.85
C LYS A 33 -5.32 39.14 4.89
N VAL A 34 -4.36 38.23 4.92
CA VAL A 34 -4.30 37.11 3.96
C VAL A 34 -4.66 35.81 4.68
N VAL A 35 -5.69 35.12 4.19
CA VAL A 35 -6.20 33.83 4.72
C VAL A 35 -6.41 33.78 6.24
N ALA A 36 -6.73 34.92 6.86
CA ALA A 36 -6.96 35.01 8.29
C ALA A 36 -8.20 34.21 8.71
N ILE A 37 -8.02 33.30 9.68
CA ILE A 37 -9.09 32.49 10.26
C ILE A 37 -9.71 33.25 11.42
N GLN A 38 -11.04 33.35 11.43
CA GLN A 38 -11.80 33.87 12.57
C GLN A 38 -12.04 32.74 13.58
N TYR A 39 -11.13 32.61 14.55
CA TYR A 39 -11.22 31.59 15.60
C TYR A 39 -12.37 31.89 16.57
N GLY A 40 -13.09 30.84 17.00
CA GLY A 40 -14.00 30.93 18.14
C GLY A 40 -13.24 31.16 19.46
N ALA A 41 -13.95 31.64 20.49
CA ALA A 41 -13.33 32.03 21.76
C ALA A 41 -12.53 30.90 22.43
N GLU A 42 -13.06 29.68 22.43
CA GLU A 42 -12.38 28.49 22.95
C GLU A 42 -11.05 28.22 22.22
N HIS A 43 -11.08 28.23 20.88
CA HIS A 43 -9.89 27.96 20.08
C HIS A 43 -8.86 29.09 20.23
N ALA A 44 -9.31 30.35 20.27
CA ALA A 44 -8.43 31.50 20.48
C ALA A 44 -7.73 31.45 21.86
N GLU A 45 -8.45 31.07 22.92
CA GLU A 45 -7.87 30.90 24.25
C GLU A 45 -6.87 29.74 24.28
N ALA A 46 -7.25 28.56 23.77
CA ALA A 46 -6.36 27.40 23.70
C ALA A 46 -5.08 27.71 22.91
N LEU A 47 -5.18 28.40 21.77
CA LEU A 47 -4.03 28.87 20.99
C LEU A 47 -3.12 29.82 21.77
N ALA A 48 -3.68 30.66 22.63
CA ALA A 48 -2.88 31.60 23.42
C ALA A 48 -2.04 30.87 24.48
N TYR A 49 -2.62 29.90 25.17
CA TYR A 49 -1.90 29.02 26.10
C TYR A 49 -0.92 28.10 25.35
N TRP A 50 -1.30 27.58 24.20
CA TRP A 50 -0.45 26.79 23.33
C TRP A 50 0.83 27.52 22.93
N ARG A 51 0.70 28.79 22.50
CA ARG A 51 1.85 29.64 22.17
C ARG A 51 2.75 29.93 23.38
N ALA A 52 2.18 30.05 24.58
CA ALA A 52 2.97 30.21 25.81
C ALA A 52 3.77 28.93 26.12
N VAL A 53 3.14 27.76 26.03
CA VAL A 53 3.80 26.46 26.23
C VAL A 53 4.93 26.26 25.22
N LEU A 54 4.69 26.51 23.93
CA LEU A 54 5.72 26.39 22.89
C LEU A 54 6.96 27.26 23.16
N ARG A 55 6.79 28.44 23.78
CA ARG A 55 7.92 29.30 24.18
C ARG A 55 8.68 28.76 25.38
N SER A 56 7.98 28.19 26.36
CA SER A 56 8.58 27.65 27.58
C SER A 56 9.31 26.32 27.36
N GLY A 57 8.89 25.53 26.36
CA GLY A 57 9.38 24.17 26.15
C GLY A 57 8.90 23.16 27.20
N GLU A 58 7.87 23.49 27.99
CA GLU A 58 7.33 22.60 29.02
C GLU A 58 6.79 21.29 28.43
N LEU A 59 7.18 20.15 29.03
CA LEU A 59 6.71 18.81 28.68
C LEU A 59 6.18 18.11 29.94
N SER A 60 4.91 18.32 30.25
CA SER A 60 4.26 17.89 31.50
C SER A 60 2.91 17.21 31.25
N PRO A 61 2.29 16.57 32.27
CA PRO A 61 0.93 16.03 32.14
C PRO A 61 -0.12 17.07 31.74
N ARG A 62 -0.04 18.32 32.23
CA ARG A 62 -0.98 19.38 31.83
C ARG A 62 -0.79 19.78 30.37
N VAL A 63 0.46 19.83 29.88
CA VAL A 63 0.75 20.08 28.47
C VAL A 63 0.24 18.92 27.61
N LEU A 64 0.38 17.67 28.05
CA LEU A 64 -0.22 16.53 27.35
C LEU A 64 -1.74 16.70 27.20
N GLY A 65 -2.42 17.17 28.26
CA GLY A 65 -3.84 17.56 28.20
C GLY A 65 -4.12 18.65 27.16
N LEU A 66 -3.35 19.75 27.17
CA LEU A 66 -3.49 20.84 26.19
C LEU A 66 -3.29 20.38 24.75
N THR A 67 -2.35 19.47 24.48
CA THR A 67 -2.20 18.92 23.13
C THR A 67 -3.44 18.16 22.66
N GLY A 68 -4.17 17.51 23.58
CA GLY A 68 -5.44 16.85 23.27
C GLY A 68 -6.50 17.84 22.83
N ASP A 69 -6.62 18.98 23.53
CA ASP A 69 -7.51 20.07 23.14
C ASP A 69 -7.11 20.68 21.78
N MET A 70 -5.82 20.92 21.56
CA MET A 70 -5.33 21.44 20.27
C MET A 70 -5.65 20.48 19.10
N ILE A 71 -5.48 19.17 19.30
CA ILE A 71 -5.81 18.16 18.28
C ILE A 71 -7.32 18.09 18.06
N ARG A 72 -8.15 18.17 19.10
CA ARG A 72 -9.61 18.23 18.93
C ARG A 72 -10.05 19.46 18.12
N LEU A 73 -9.43 20.60 18.37
CA LEU A 73 -9.74 21.87 17.67
C LEU A 73 -9.19 21.91 16.24
N ASN A 74 -8.05 21.25 15.99
CA ASN A 74 -7.46 21.07 14.67
C ASN A 74 -6.62 19.80 14.62
N GLN A 75 -7.21 18.70 14.17
CA GLN A 75 -6.53 17.40 14.17
C GLN A 75 -5.33 17.36 13.21
N ALA A 76 -5.21 18.31 12.27
CA ALA A 76 -4.08 18.40 11.36
C ALA A 76 -2.90 19.22 11.91
N ASP A 77 -3.00 19.78 13.12
CA ASP A 77 -1.89 20.50 13.76
C ASP A 77 -0.75 19.55 14.15
N TYR A 78 0.17 19.32 13.21
CA TYR A 78 1.33 18.48 13.40
C TYR A 78 2.27 18.96 14.51
N THR A 79 2.21 20.24 14.90
CA THR A 79 2.99 20.76 16.03
C THR A 79 2.41 20.24 17.33
N ALA A 80 1.08 20.23 17.48
CA ALA A 80 0.39 19.66 18.62
C ALA A 80 0.73 18.17 18.77
N TRP A 81 0.66 17.40 17.68
CA TRP A 81 1.07 15.98 17.68
C TRP A 81 2.55 15.77 18.04
N ARG A 82 3.45 16.62 17.55
CA ARG A 82 4.88 16.52 17.87
C ARG A 82 5.14 16.73 19.35
N VAL A 83 4.60 17.78 19.96
CA VAL A 83 4.76 18.06 21.39
C VAL A 83 4.06 16.99 22.23
N ARG A 84 2.90 16.50 21.77
CA ARG A 84 2.21 15.36 22.41
C ARG A 84 3.15 14.18 22.53
N TRP A 85 3.79 13.79 21.42
CA TRP A 85 4.77 12.71 21.42
C TRP A 85 5.96 12.98 22.36
N LEU A 86 6.50 14.20 22.39
CA LEU A 86 7.57 14.56 23.33
C LEU A 86 7.14 14.42 24.79
N CYS A 87 5.90 14.80 25.13
CA CYS A 87 5.34 14.58 26.47
C CYS A 87 5.23 13.09 26.79
N VAL A 88 4.72 12.28 25.87
CA VAL A 88 4.62 10.82 26.02
C VAL A 88 5.98 10.19 26.27
N GLN A 89 7.01 10.58 25.49
CA GLN A 89 8.38 10.12 25.71
C GLN A 89 8.91 10.51 27.09
N ARG A 90 8.60 11.71 27.57
CA ARG A 90 9.04 12.19 28.89
C ARG A 90 8.37 11.45 30.04
N LEU A 91 7.08 11.10 29.88
CA LEU A 91 6.28 10.37 30.87
C LEU A 91 6.57 8.86 30.87
N GLY A 92 7.08 8.33 29.76
CA GLY A 92 7.52 6.94 29.63
C GLY A 92 6.38 5.94 29.43
N ALA A 93 6.67 4.67 29.69
CA ALA A 93 5.82 3.53 29.31
C ALA A 93 4.39 3.60 29.88
N GLY A 94 4.21 4.23 31.05
CA GLY A 94 2.89 4.37 31.68
C GLY A 94 1.89 5.20 30.89
N ALA A 95 2.36 6.07 29.97
CA ALA A 95 1.49 6.89 29.13
C ALA A 95 1.02 6.15 27.85
N LEU A 96 1.72 5.09 27.42
CA LEU A 96 1.45 4.44 26.13
C LEU A 96 0.04 3.84 26.01
N PRO A 97 -0.53 3.16 27.04
CA PRO A 97 -1.88 2.60 26.93
C PRO A 97 -2.95 3.66 26.66
N SER A 98 -2.89 4.80 27.34
CA SER A 98 -3.84 5.90 27.15
C SER A 98 -3.66 6.60 25.80
N GLU A 99 -2.45 6.58 25.23
CA GLU A 99 -2.22 7.15 23.89
C GLU A 99 -2.84 6.29 22.78
N LEU A 100 -2.89 4.98 22.96
CA LEU A 100 -3.63 4.09 22.06
C LEU A 100 -5.14 4.34 22.17
N ASP A 101 -5.68 4.67 23.35
CA ASP A 101 -7.09 5.06 23.49
C ASP A 101 -7.37 6.42 22.85
N PHE A 102 -6.49 7.40 23.09
CA PHE A 102 -6.59 8.73 22.50
C PHE A 102 -6.60 8.66 20.96
N THR A 103 -5.64 7.96 20.37
CA THR A 103 -5.61 7.79 18.91
C THR A 103 -6.79 6.98 18.38
N HIS A 104 -7.34 6.06 19.18
CA HIS A 104 -8.57 5.38 18.80
C HIS A 104 -9.74 6.36 18.69
N ALA A 105 -9.96 7.21 19.70
CA ALA A 105 -11.00 8.23 19.64
C ALA A 105 -10.85 9.17 18.43
N VAL A 106 -9.63 9.62 18.14
CA VAL A 106 -9.36 10.45 16.95
C VAL A 106 -9.66 9.71 15.64
N MET A 107 -9.37 8.41 15.56
CA MET A 107 -9.69 7.59 14.37
C MET A 107 -11.20 7.53 14.11
N LEU A 108 -12.00 7.35 15.16
CA LEU A 108 -13.47 7.32 15.05
C LEU A 108 -14.05 8.64 14.54
N GLU A 109 -13.41 9.76 14.84
CA GLU A 109 -13.79 11.08 14.31
C GLU A 109 -13.30 11.29 12.87
N ASN A 110 -12.04 10.93 12.58
CA ASN A 110 -11.43 11.13 11.26
C ASN A 110 -10.26 10.17 11.01
N ALA A 111 -10.58 9.03 10.38
CA ALA A 111 -9.59 8.04 9.98
C ALA A 111 -8.70 8.47 8.79
N LYS A 112 -8.91 9.66 8.18
CA LYS A 112 -8.12 10.20 7.06
C LYS A 112 -7.20 11.35 7.51
N ASN A 113 -6.47 11.10 8.60
CA ASN A 113 -5.56 12.05 9.23
C ASN A 113 -4.13 11.49 9.31
N TYR A 114 -3.18 12.11 8.62
CA TYR A 114 -1.78 11.63 8.60
C TYR A 114 -1.14 11.58 10.00
N GLN A 115 -1.42 12.58 10.84
CA GLN A 115 -0.77 12.76 12.12
C GLN A 115 -1.20 11.69 13.13
N LEU A 116 -2.48 11.32 13.13
CA LEU A 116 -3.03 10.19 13.88
C LEU A 116 -2.23 8.92 13.62
N TRP A 117 -2.15 8.51 12.34
CA TRP A 117 -1.51 7.25 11.96
C TRP A 117 -0.01 7.26 12.24
N ASN A 118 0.64 8.41 12.07
CA ASN A 118 2.04 8.57 12.44
C ASN A 118 2.24 8.46 13.96
N HIS A 119 1.45 9.18 14.77
CA HIS A 119 1.56 9.15 16.23
C HIS A 119 1.31 7.76 16.78
N ARG A 120 0.25 7.08 16.31
CA ARG A 120 -0.05 5.72 16.73
C ARG A 120 1.08 4.75 16.38
N ARG A 121 1.73 4.91 15.23
CA ARG A 121 2.91 4.11 14.86
C ARG A 121 4.10 4.33 15.79
N LEU A 122 4.34 5.56 16.23
CA LEU A 122 5.39 5.85 17.23
C LEU A 122 5.10 5.17 18.57
N VAL A 123 3.84 5.25 19.02
CA VAL A 123 3.37 4.59 20.26
C VAL A 123 3.54 3.06 20.14
N ALA A 124 3.03 2.46 19.05
CA ALA A 124 3.15 1.01 18.81
C ALA A 124 4.62 0.57 18.71
N GLY A 125 5.48 1.35 18.07
CA GLY A 125 6.92 1.09 17.98
C GLY A 125 7.61 1.10 19.35
N MET A 126 7.18 1.97 20.27
CA MET A 126 7.71 2.00 21.64
C MET A 126 7.19 0.84 22.51
N ILE A 127 5.97 0.35 22.24
CA ILE A 127 5.42 -0.86 22.89
C ILE A 127 6.09 -2.13 22.37
N GLY A 128 6.45 -2.18 21.09
CA GLY A 128 7.04 -3.35 20.45
C GLY A 128 6.02 -4.47 20.18
N PRO A 129 6.43 -5.75 20.11
CA PRO A 129 5.57 -6.87 19.73
C PRO A 129 4.30 -7.04 20.59
N ALA A 130 4.30 -6.53 21.82
CA ALA A 130 3.14 -6.59 22.72
C ALA A 130 1.93 -5.76 22.23
N CYS A 131 2.09 -4.88 21.24
CA CYS A 131 0.96 -4.13 20.68
C CYS A 131 0.08 -4.96 19.72
N ALA A 132 0.50 -6.16 19.32
CA ALA A 132 -0.07 -6.91 18.20
C ALA A 132 -1.61 -7.02 18.24
N GLU A 133 -2.17 -7.56 19.31
CA GLU A 133 -3.63 -7.81 19.39
C GLU A 133 -4.45 -6.52 19.31
N ARG A 134 -3.97 -5.46 19.99
CA ARG A 134 -4.66 -4.17 20.03
C ARG A 134 -4.59 -3.45 18.68
N GLU A 135 -3.45 -3.54 18.00
CA GLU A 135 -3.28 -2.94 16.68
C GLU A 135 -3.98 -3.73 15.57
N ASP A 136 -4.06 -5.06 15.71
CA ASP A 136 -4.85 -5.91 14.82
C ASP A 136 -6.34 -5.54 14.89
N ALA A 137 -6.89 -5.40 16.10
CA ALA A 137 -8.27 -4.97 16.29
C ALA A 137 -8.52 -3.55 15.74
N PHE A 138 -7.65 -2.60 16.08
CA PHE A 138 -7.77 -1.20 15.65
C PHE A 138 -7.71 -1.04 14.13
N THR A 139 -6.74 -1.67 13.47
CA THR A 139 -6.63 -1.58 12.00
C THR A 139 -7.76 -2.32 11.30
N ARG A 140 -8.21 -3.46 11.84
CA ARG A 140 -9.37 -4.18 11.31
C ARG A 140 -10.63 -3.32 11.37
N GLU A 141 -10.88 -2.62 12.47
CA GLU A 141 -12.02 -1.71 12.60
C GLU A 141 -11.98 -0.60 11.53
N ALA A 142 -10.83 0.08 11.39
CA ALA A 142 -10.66 1.12 10.38
C ALA A 142 -10.82 0.61 8.94
N ILE A 143 -10.33 -0.60 8.65
CA ILE A 143 -10.43 -1.24 7.32
C ILE A 143 -11.85 -1.74 7.06
N ILE A 144 -12.58 -2.25 8.05
CA ILE A 144 -13.99 -2.63 7.86
C ILE A 144 -14.84 -1.41 7.53
N PHE A 145 -14.54 -0.25 8.15
CA PHE A 145 -15.23 0.99 7.86
C PHE A 145 -14.92 1.54 6.46
N ASP A 146 -13.65 1.54 6.04
CA ASP A 146 -13.21 1.92 4.70
C ASP A 146 -12.12 0.93 4.23
N GLU A 147 -12.53 -0.08 3.45
CA GLU A 147 -11.64 -1.17 3.00
C GLU A 147 -10.46 -0.70 2.14
N LYS A 148 -10.51 0.55 1.67
CA LYS A 148 -9.45 1.17 0.86
C LYS A 148 -8.77 2.32 1.59
N ASN A 149 -8.93 2.43 2.91
CA ASN A 149 -8.22 3.42 3.72
C ASN A 149 -6.71 3.18 3.67
N TYR A 150 -6.03 3.97 2.84
CA TYR A 150 -4.61 3.85 2.58
C TYR A 150 -3.75 3.95 3.86
N HIS A 151 -4.16 4.79 4.80
CA HIS A 151 -3.42 4.96 6.05
C HIS A 151 -3.52 3.73 6.94
N ALA A 152 -4.70 3.12 7.04
CA ALA A 152 -4.93 1.92 7.83
C ALA A 152 -4.08 0.75 7.33
N TRP A 153 -4.06 0.51 6.02
CA TRP A 153 -3.22 -0.53 5.41
C TRP A 153 -1.72 -0.24 5.58
N ALA A 154 -1.29 1.01 5.35
CA ALA A 154 0.11 1.39 5.55
C ALA A 154 0.56 1.25 7.01
N HIS A 155 -0.33 1.55 7.97
CA HIS A 155 -0.09 1.31 9.39
C HIS A 155 -0.02 -0.18 9.70
N ARG A 156 -0.94 -0.98 9.18
CA ARG A 156 -0.96 -2.43 9.34
C ARG A 156 0.35 -3.07 8.86
N GLN A 157 0.89 -2.66 7.70
CA GLN A 157 2.22 -3.09 7.23
C GLN A 157 3.35 -2.77 8.21
N ALA A 158 3.32 -1.61 8.87
CA ALA A 158 4.31 -1.26 9.88
C ALA A 158 4.18 -2.15 11.14
N ILE A 159 2.96 -2.42 11.58
CA ILE A 159 2.68 -3.30 12.73
C ILE A 159 3.14 -4.73 12.47
N VAL A 160 2.92 -5.26 11.26
CA VAL A 160 3.38 -6.60 10.89
C VAL A 160 4.92 -6.69 10.96
N LYS A 161 5.63 -5.65 10.53
CA LYS A 161 7.10 -5.58 10.66
C LYS A 161 7.56 -5.52 12.12
N ILE A 162 6.84 -4.82 13.00
CA ILE A 162 7.16 -4.71 14.43
C ILE A 162 6.91 -6.04 15.15
N THR A 163 5.87 -6.77 14.76
CA THR A 163 5.38 -7.95 15.49
C THR A 163 5.84 -9.28 14.91
N GLY A 164 6.25 -9.31 13.64
CA GLY A 164 6.63 -10.53 12.92
C GLY A 164 5.45 -11.47 12.59
N ARG A 165 4.20 -11.01 12.71
CA ARG A 165 2.99 -11.84 12.53
C ARG A 165 2.59 -12.01 11.06
N TRP A 166 3.49 -12.56 10.25
CA TRP A 166 3.31 -12.71 8.80
C TRP A 166 2.17 -13.66 8.39
N GLY A 167 2.02 -14.81 9.07
CA GLY A 167 0.96 -15.78 8.77
C GLY A 167 -0.46 -15.25 9.00
N PRO A 168 -0.76 -14.67 10.18
CA PRO A 168 -2.03 -13.98 10.40
C PRO A 168 -2.31 -12.86 9.39
N GLU A 169 -1.26 -12.15 8.95
CA GLU A 169 -1.43 -11.09 7.95
C GLU A 169 -1.77 -11.63 6.56
N LEU A 170 -1.17 -12.75 6.17
CA LEU A 170 -1.52 -13.42 4.92
C LEU A 170 -3.00 -13.87 4.94
N ALA A 171 -3.44 -14.46 6.05
CA ALA A 171 -4.84 -14.84 6.24
C ALA A 171 -5.79 -13.63 6.22
N PHE A 172 -5.35 -12.48 6.76
CA PHE A 172 -6.10 -11.23 6.67
C PHE A 172 -6.25 -10.75 5.23
N ALA A 173 -5.17 -10.76 4.44
CA ALA A 173 -5.24 -10.43 3.02
C ALA A 173 -6.21 -11.37 2.28
N ASP A 174 -6.16 -12.67 2.57
CA ASP A 174 -7.04 -13.67 1.98
C ASP A 174 -8.52 -13.49 2.34
N GLU A 175 -8.82 -13.10 3.57
CA GLU A 175 -10.17 -12.74 3.99
C GLU A 175 -10.73 -11.61 3.11
N PHE A 176 -9.96 -10.53 2.92
CA PHE A 176 -10.42 -9.36 2.16
C PHE A 176 -10.45 -9.60 0.65
N ILE A 177 -9.52 -10.38 0.10
CA ILE A 177 -9.59 -10.84 -1.30
C ILE A 177 -10.81 -11.76 -1.50
N GLY A 178 -11.12 -12.61 -0.53
CA GLY A 178 -12.30 -13.47 -0.54
C GLY A 178 -13.62 -12.71 -0.52
N ARG A 179 -13.67 -11.59 0.22
CA ARG A 179 -14.83 -10.67 0.28
C ARG A 179 -15.02 -9.89 -1.02
N ASP A 180 -13.94 -9.30 -1.54
CA ASP A 180 -13.93 -8.61 -2.83
C ASP A 180 -12.64 -8.95 -3.58
N VAL A 181 -12.76 -9.81 -4.59
CA VAL A 181 -11.63 -10.20 -5.43
C VAL A 181 -11.00 -9.00 -6.17
N ARG A 182 -11.72 -7.89 -6.32
CA ARG A 182 -11.23 -6.63 -6.94
C ARG A 182 -10.57 -5.69 -5.93
N ASN A 183 -10.46 -6.07 -4.66
CA ASN A 183 -9.80 -5.26 -3.65
C ASN A 183 -8.28 -5.25 -3.87
N ASN A 184 -7.82 -4.33 -4.72
CA ASN A 184 -6.41 -4.18 -5.07
C ASN A 184 -5.51 -3.92 -3.84
N THR A 185 -6.05 -3.31 -2.80
CA THR A 185 -5.30 -3.04 -1.57
C THR A 185 -4.99 -4.33 -0.82
N ALA A 186 -5.92 -5.29 -0.80
CA ALA A 186 -5.70 -6.61 -0.21
C ALA A 186 -4.72 -7.46 -1.04
N TRP A 187 -4.79 -7.42 -2.38
CA TRP A 187 -3.77 -8.02 -3.25
C TRP A 187 -2.37 -7.44 -3.03
N ASN A 188 -2.28 -6.12 -2.87
CA ASN A 188 -1.04 -5.45 -2.50
C ASN A 188 -0.55 -5.88 -1.12
N GLN A 189 -1.45 -6.13 -0.15
CA GLN A 189 -1.07 -6.64 1.16
C GLN A 189 -0.51 -8.06 1.07
N ARG A 190 -1.11 -8.95 0.27
CA ARG A 190 -0.56 -10.29 0.00
C ARG A 190 0.85 -10.19 -0.59
N MET A 191 1.04 -9.33 -1.60
CA MET A 191 2.35 -9.09 -2.21
C MET A 191 3.36 -8.53 -1.20
N PHE A 192 2.92 -7.63 -0.32
CA PHE A 192 3.76 -7.07 0.74
C PHE A 192 4.32 -8.15 1.66
N VAL A 193 3.50 -9.14 2.06
CA VAL A 193 3.96 -10.26 2.89
C VAL A 193 5.08 -11.02 2.18
N TRP A 194 4.86 -11.45 0.94
CA TRP A 194 5.84 -12.24 0.19
C TRP A 194 7.10 -11.49 -0.18
N ARG A 195 6.98 -10.20 -0.49
CA ARG A 195 8.12 -9.33 -0.80
C ARG A 195 9.00 -9.05 0.41
N THR A 196 8.38 -8.93 1.58
CA THR A 196 9.11 -8.55 2.80
C THR A 196 9.77 -9.75 3.45
N LEU A 197 9.18 -10.93 3.33
CA LEU A 197 9.81 -12.18 3.73
C LEU A 197 11.01 -12.49 2.82
N GLY A 198 12.12 -12.92 3.43
CA GLY A 198 13.20 -13.56 2.70
C GLY A 198 12.76 -14.93 2.18
N ARG A 199 13.49 -15.46 1.19
CA ARG A 199 13.20 -16.75 0.53
C ARG A 199 12.88 -17.88 1.51
N GLU A 200 13.75 -18.10 2.50
CA GLU A 200 13.59 -19.18 3.49
C GLU A 200 12.29 -19.04 4.30
N ALA A 201 12.02 -17.85 4.83
CA ALA A 201 10.81 -17.58 5.61
C ALA A 201 9.53 -17.67 4.77
N ARG A 202 9.60 -17.31 3.47
CA ARG A 202 8.50 -17.47 2.52
C ARG A 202 8.16 -18.94 2.31
N LEU A 203 9.16 -19.79 2.03
CA LEU A 203 8.98 -21.22 1.84
C LEU A 203 8.45 -21.89 3.10
N GLN A 204 9.02 -21.54 4.26
CA GLN A 204 8.55 -22.04 5.55
C GLN A 204 7.09 -21.64 5.83
N LEU A 205 6.72 -20.37 5.61
CA LEU A 205 5.36 -19.90 5.86
C LEU A 205 4.35 -20.58 4.95
N ALA A 206 4.70 -20.80 3.69
CA ALA A 206 3.83 -21.46 2.71
C ALA A 206 3.80 -22.99 2.85
N GLY A 207 4.73 -23.59 3.62
CA GLY A 207 4.91 -25.03 3.67
C GLY A 207 5.36 -25.62 2.32
N ALA A 208 6.16 -24.88 1.55
CA ALA A 208 6.65 -25.27 0.24
C ALA A 208 8.10 -25.79 0.31
N ASP A 209 8.39 -26.86 -0.43
CA ASP A 209 9.72 -27.48 -0.47
C ASP A 209 10.74 -26.60 -1.21
N ASP A 210 10.31 -25.92 -2.28
CA ASP A 210 11.13 -25.06 -3.13
C ASP A 210 10.32 -23.90 -3.75
N ASP A 211 11.00 -23.04 -4.51
CA ASP A 211 10.39 -21.87 -5.13
C ASP A 211 9.37 -22.24 -6.21
N ASP A 212 9.52 -23.38 -6.89
CA ASP A 212 8.63 -23.82 -7.96
C ASP A 212 7.32 -24.40 -7.38
N ALA A 213 7.41 -25.12 -6.26
CA ALA A 213 6.25 -25.57 -5.48
C ALA A 213 5.48 -24.37 -4.91
N TRP A 214 6.20 -23.36 -4.40
CA TRP A 214 5.59 -22.11 -3.93
C TRP A 214 4.93 -21.33 -5.07
N LEU A 215 5.60 -21.17 -6.20
CA LEU A 215 5.05 -20.43 -7.34
C LEU A 215 3.79 -21.11 -7.87
N ARG A 216 3.79 -22.45 -7.99
CA ARG A 216 2.59 -23.19 -8.41
C ARG A 216 1.41 -22.97 -7.49
N SER A 217 1.59 -22.97 -6.17
CA SER A 217 0.49 -22.71 -5.24
C SER A 217 -0.05 -21.27 -5.36
N GLU A 218 0.82 -20.28 -5.58
CA GLU A 218 0.36 -18.92 -5.86
C GLU A 218 -0.32 -18.78 -7.22
N LEU A 219 0.14 -19.49 -8.25
CA LEU A 219 -0.51 -19.52 -9.56
C LEU A 219 -1.90 -20.15 -9.49
N GLU A 220 -2.08 -21.22 -8.70
CA GLU A 220 -3.39 -21.82 -8.42
C GLU A 220 -4.33 -20.84 -7.71
N TYR A 221 -3.80 -20.10 -6.73
CA TYR A 221 -4.55 -19.04 -6.04
C TYR A 221 -5.01 -17.94 -7.02
N ILE A 222 -4.11 -17.49 -7.90
CA ILE A 222 -4.39 -16.51 -8.95
C ILE A 222 -5.43 -17.06 -9.93
N ALA A 223 -5.31 -18.31 -10.36
CA ALA A 223 -6.25 -18.98 -11.25
C ALA A 223 -7.67 -18.93 -10.69
N GLY A 224 -7.83 -19.29 -9.40
CA GLY A 224 -9.13 -19.23 -8.71
C GLY A 224 -9.72 -17.83 -8.64
N ALA A 225 -8.89 -16.79 -8.54
CA ALA A 225 -9.34 -15.40 -8.58
C ALA A 225 -9.73 -14.94 -10.00
N ILE A 226 -8.94 -15.33 -11.01
CA ILE A 226 -9.21 -15.03 -12.42
C ILE A 226 -10.52 -15.70 -12.86
N GLN A 227 -10.73 -16.97 -12.50
CA GLN A 227 -11.96 -17.70 -12.84
C GLN A 227 -13.22 -16.98 -12.32
N LYS A 228 -13.15 -16.39 -11.12
CA LYS A 228 -14.27 -15.62 -10.54
C LYS A 228 -14.51 -14.30 -11.27
N ALA A 229 -13.46 -13.65 -11.77
CA ALA A 229 -13.55 -12.36 -12.43
C ALA A 229 -12.41 -12.16 -13.45
N PRO A 230 -12.52 -12.70 -14.68
CA PRO A 230 -11.41 -12.71 -15.62
C PRO A 230 -10.90 -11.30 -15.97
N ARG A 231 -11.80 -10.32 -16.05
CA ARG A 231 -11.47 -8.92 -16.38
C ARG A 231 -10.99 -8.08 -15.18
N ASN A 232 -10.86 -8.68 -14.00
CA ASN A 232 -10.33 -7.98 -12.83
C ASN A 232 -8.82 -7.83 -12.96
N GLU A 233 -8.31 -6.59 -13.05
CA GLU A 233 -6.87 -6.35 -13.22
C GLU A 233 -6.02 -6.80 -12.01
N SER A 234 -6.55 -6.79 -10.79
CA SER A 234 -5.74 -7.05 -9.59
C SER A 234 -4.99 -8.39 -9.58
N PRO A 235 -5.61 -9.56 -9.84
CA PRO A 235 -4.88 -10.83 -9.92
C PRO A 235 -3.85 -10.88 -11.06
N TRP A 236 -4.12 -10.25 -12.21
CA TRP A 236 -3.15 -10.18 -13.31
C TRP A 236 -1.95 -9.29 -12.98
N ARG A 237 -2.19 -8.15 -12.33
CA ARG A 237 -1.11 -7.27 -11.86
C ARG A 237 -0.32 -7.93 -10.73
N TYR A 238 -0.98 -8.69 -9.87
CA TYR A 238 -0.31 -9.51 -8.85
C TYR A 238 0.59 -10.58 -9.50
N LEU A 239 0.07 -11.31 -10.51
CA LEU A 239 0.82 -12.28 -11.30
C LEU A 239 2.09 -11.69 -11.91
N SER A 240 1.98 -10.61 -12.70
CA SER A 240 3.15 -9.93 -13.26
C SER A 240 4.10 -9.41 -12.18
N GLY A 241 3.53 -8.96 -11.05
CA GLY A 241 4.28 -8.50 -9.89
C GLY A 241 5.18 -9.58 -9.28
N LEU A 242 4.70 -10.83 -9.17
CA LEU A 242 5.48 -11.95 -8.62
C LEU A 242 6.81 -12.11 -9.35
N PHE A 243 6.77 -12.14 -10.68
CA PHE A 243 7.98 -12.25 -11.50
C PHE A 243 8.85 -10.99 -11.51
N ALA A 244 8.26 -9.82 -11.24
CA ALA A 244 8.98 -8.55 -11.30
C ALA A 244 9.69 -8.18 -9.99
N VAL A 245 9.20 -8.63 -8.84
CA VAL A 245 9.69 -8.14 -7.53
C VAL A 245 10.19 -9.23 -6.58
N LEU A 246 9.94 -10.51 -6.86
CA LEU A 246 10.35 -11.61 -6.00
C LEU A 246 11.51 -12.41 -6.59
N GLU A 247 12.53 -12.66 -5.80
CA GLU A 247 13.58 -13.62 -6.14
C GLU A 247 13.04 -15.07 -6.09
N PRO A 248 13.53 -15.97 -6.97
CA PRO A 248 14.62 -15.77 -7.95
C PRO A 248 14.19 -15.14 -9.29
N TRP A 249 12.90 -14.84 -9.48
CA TRP A 249 12.37 -14.42 -10.78
C TRP A 249 12.71 -12.97 -11.14
N ALA A 250 12.74 -12.07 -10.16
CA ALA A 250 13.10 -10.67 -10.36
C ALA A 250 14.51 -10.50 -10.93
N GLY A 251 15.46 -11.35 -10.51
CA GLY A 251 16.82 -11.40 -11.04
C GLY A 251 16.96 -12.08 -12.41
N SER A 252 15.90 -12.66 -12.96
CA SER A 252 15.92 -13.46 -14.19
C SER A 252 15.13 -12.77 -15.32
N PRO A 253 15.81 -12.19 -16.34
CA PRO A 253 15.14 -11.53 -17.44
C PRO A 253 14.13 -12.44 -18.15
N HIS A 254 12.91 -11.94 -18.33
CA HIS A 254 11.80 -12.66 -18.96
C HIS A 254 11.40 -13.95 -18.21
N ALA A 255 11.56 -14.00 -16.88
CA ALA A 255 11.17 -15.15 -16.06
C ALA A 255 9.70 -15.55 -16.27
N LEU A 256 8.79 -14.58 -16.35
CA LEU A 256 7.37 -14.79 -16.64
C LEU A 256 7.17 -15.60 -17.93
N SER A 257 7.95 -15.28 -18.98
CA SER A 257 7.89 -15.96 -20.27
C SER A 257 8.37 -17.41 -20.22
N ARG A 258 9.11 -17.83 -19.19
CA ARG A 258 9.61 -19.20 -19.06
C ARG A 258 8.64 -20.12 -18.29
N CYS A 259 7.58 -19.58 -17.70
CA CYS A 259 6.60 -20.32 -16.93
C CYS A 259 5.39 -20.67 -17.81
N ALA A 260 5.28 -21.95 -18.21
CA ALA A 260 4.24 -22.41 -19.12
C ALA A 260 2.83 -22.22 -18.53
N GLU A 261 2.69 -22.32 -17.21
CA GLU A 261 1.45 -22.12 -16.48
C GLU A 261 0.90 -20.69 -16.67
N VAL A 262 1.75 -19.67 -16.84
CA VAL A 262 1.31 -18.31 -17.15
C VAL A 262 0.60 -18.25 -18.51
N HIS A 263 1.16 -18.94 -19.51
CA HIS A 263 0.53 -19.04 -20.83
C HIS A 263 -0.81 -19.79 -20.75
N THR A 264 -0.85 -20.91 -20.04
CA THR A 264 -2.09 -21.68 -19.79
C THR A 264 -3.17 -20.81 -19.15
N LEU A 265 -2.83 -20.07 -18.08
CA LEU A 265 -3.77 -19.15 -17.41
C LEU A 265 -4.34 -18.09 -18.37
N CYS A 266 -3.51 -17.51 -19.23
CA CYS A 266 -3.96 -16.55 -20.23
C CYS A 266 -4.93 -17.19 -21.23
N CYS A 267 -4.60 -18.36 -21.75
CA CYS A 267 -5.43 -19.08 -22.73
C CYS A 267 -6.77 -19.51 -22.12
N GLU A 268 -6.79 -20.06 -20.91
CA GLU A 268 -8.02 -20.43 -20.21
C GLU A 268 -8.91 -19.21 -19.97
N ALA A 269 -8.35 -18.10 -19.48
CA ALA A 269 -9.09 -16.87 -19.27
C ALA A 269 -9.66 -16.28 -20.57
N LEU A 270 -8.95 -16.40 -21.69
CA LEU A 270 -9.41 -15.95 -23.00
C LEU A 270 -10.45 -16.89 -23.62
N ASN A 271 -10.38 -18.19 -23.35
CA ASN A 271 -11.43 -19.13 -23.74
C ASN A 271 -12.76 -18.79 -23.03
N ASP A 272 -12.69 -18.46 -21.74
CA ASP A 272 -13.87 -18.07 -20.95
C ASP A 272 -14.32 -16.64 -21.24
N CYS A 273 -13.37 -15.73 -21.50
CA CYS A 273 -13.63 -14.31 -21.77
C CYS A 273 -12.73 -13.79 -22.91
N PRO A 274 -13.14 -13.94 -24.18
CA PRO A 274 -12.34 -13.57 -25.36
C PRO A 274 -12.01 -12.09 -25.52
N SER A 275 -12.53 -11.23 -24.64
CA SER A 275 -12.29 -9.78 -24.63
C SER A 275 -11.62 -9.35 -23.32
N CYS A 276 -10.93 -10.27 -22.65
CA CYS A 276 -10.19 -9.98 -21.44
C CYS A 276 -8.88 -9.23 -21.75
N GLY A 277 -8.96 -7.89 -21.74
CA GLY A 277 -7.80 -7.01 -21.92
C GLY A 277 -6.61 -7.36 -21.01
N PRO A 278 -6.80 -7.61 -19.70
CA PRO A 278 -5.71 -7.99 -18.82
C PRO A 278 -5.00 -9.30 -19.20
N ALA A 279 -5.74 -10.31 -19.67
CA ALA A 279 -5.16 -11.56 -20.16
C ALA A 279 -4.32 -11.33 -21.42
N TYR A 280 -4.82 -10.52 -22.37
CA TYR A 280 -4.05 -10.13 -23.55
C TYR A 280 -2.78 -9.33 -23.21
N ASP A 281 -2.83 -8.44 -22.21
CA ASP A 281 -1.66 -7.69 -21.74
C ASP A 281 -0.53 -8.62 -21.26
N VAL A 282 -0.89 -9.59 -20.41
CA VAL A 282 0.06 -10.59 -19.87
C VAL A 282 0.52 -11.56 -20.96
N LEU A 283 -0.36 -11.98 -21.87
CA LEU A 283 0.00 -12.87 -22.98
C LEU A 283 0.96 -12.19 -23.97
N ALA A 284 0.74 -10.91 -24.27
CA ALA A 284 1.68 -10.11 -25.05
C ALA A 284 3.04 -10.00 -24.34
N GLN A 285 3.04 -9.78 -23.02
CA GLN A 285 4.28 -9.73 -22.23
C GLN A 285 5.02 -11.08 -22.28
N PHE A 286 4.28 -12.19 -22.20
CA PHE A 286 4.82 -13.55 -22.31
C PHE A 286 5.54 -13.74 -23.65
N TYR A 287 4.88 -13.44 -24.78
CA TYR A 287 5.46 -13.65 -26.11
C TYR A 287 6.56 -12.67 -26.47
N GLU A 288 6.49 -11.40 -26.05
CA GLU A 288 7.60 -10.45 -26.19
C GLU A 288 8.87 -10.99 -25.50
N GLY A 289 8.74 -11.59 -24.31
CA GLY A 289 9.88 -12.19 -23.64
C GLY A 289 10.37 -13.48 -24.32
N GLN A 290 9.49 -14.30 -24.89
CA GLN A 290 9.89 -15.44 -25.73
C GLN A 290 10.69 -15.00 -26.96
N ALA A 291 10.23 -13.95 -27.65
CA ALA A 291 10.94 -13.35 -28.78
C ALA A 291 12.32 -12.83 -28.37
N ALA A 292 12.42 -12.12 -27.24
CA ALA A 292 13.69 -11.63 -26.72
C ALA A 292 14.66 -12.76 -26.32
N LEU A 293 14.15 -13.84 -25.71
CA LEU A 293 14.96 -15.01 -25.36
C LEU A 293 15.48 -15.73 -26.61
N ALA A 294 14.62 -15.93 -27.62
CA ALA A 294 15.01 -16.54 -28.88
C ALA A 294 16.05 -15.70 -29.64
N ALA A 295 15.87 -14.38 -29.71
CA ALA A 295 16.82 -13.47 -30.33
C ALA A 295 18.19 -13.50 -29.63
N ARG A 296 18.22 -13.54 -28.29
CA ARG A 296 19.48 -13.71 -27.52
C ARG A 296 20.16 -15.04 -27.83
N GLN A 297 19.40 -16.13 -27.91
CA GLN A 297 19.95 -17.46 -28.23
C GLN A 297 20.52 -17.51 -29.66
N ALA A 298 19.90 -16.83 -30.62
CA ALA A 298 20.44 -16.68 -31.98
C ALA A 298 21.77 -15.90 -31.97
N ALA A 299 21.86 -14.82 -31.19
CA ALA A 299 23.09 -14.02 -31.08
C ALA A 299 24.29 -14.76 -30.46
N THR A 300 24.07 -15.76 -29.59
CA THR A 300 25.18 -16.52 -28.96
C THR A 300 25.94 -17.44 -29.91
N ARG A 301 25.40 -17.75 -31.09
CA ARG A 301 26.03 -18.58 -32.13
C ARG A 301 25.76 -17.95 -33.49
N GLU A 302 26.60 -16.98 -33.86
CA GLU A 302 26.53 -16.30 -35.16
C GLU A 302 26.45 -17.33 -36.31
N GLY A 303 25.50 -17.11 -37.24
CA GLY A 303 25.32 -17.94 -38.43
C GLY A 303 24.42 -19.17 -38.30
N ASP A 304 23.78 -19.42 -37.14
CA ASP A 304 22.76 -20.48 -37.01
C ASP A 304 21.40 -20.02 -37.58
N SER A 305 21.24 -20.17 -38.90
CA SER A 305 20.04 -19.75 -39.64
C SER A 305 18.74 -20.34 -39.09
N ALA A 306 18.79 -21.54 -38.49
CA ALA A 306 17.64 -22.16 -37.84
C ALA A 306 17.21 -21.39 -36.58
N ARG A 307 18.17 -20.95 -35.76
CA ARG A 307 17.86 -20.13 -34.57
C ARG A 307 17.33 -18.75 -34.92
N VAL A 308 17.86 -18.14 -35.98
CA VAL A 308 17.32 -16.86 -36.44
C VAL A 308 15.89 -17.03 -36.93
N ALA A 309 15.57 -18.10 -37.67
CA ALA A 309 14.20 -18.41 -38.07
C ALA A 309 13.26 -18.58 -36.86
N VAL A 310 13.71 -19.26 -35.80
CA VAL A 310 12.95 -19.38 -34.54
C VAL A 310 12.72 -18.02 -33.89
N ALA A 311 13.74 -17.15 -33.84
CA ALA A 311 13.61 -15.80 -33.28
C ALA A 311 12.62 -14.93 -34.08
N MET A 312 12.66 -15.02 -35.41
CA MET A 312 11.72 -14.33 -36.29
C MET A 312 10.28 -14.82 -36.08
N ALA A 313 10.06 -16.14 -36.04
CA ALA A 313 8.74 -16.71 -35.77
C ALA A 313 8.21 -16.29 -34.38
N ALA A 314 9.07 -16.25 -33.36
CA ALA A 314 8.68 -15.77 -32.03
C ALA A 314 8.28 -14.28 -32.05
N CYS A 315 8.95 -13.44 -32.84
CA CYS A 315 8.55 -12.04 -33.03
C CYS A 315 7.20 -11.92 -33.74
N GLU A 316 6.90 -12.75 -34.72
CA GLU A 316 5.60 -12.77 -35.40
C GLU A 316 4.46 -13.10 -34.43
N VAL A 317 4.66 -14.11 -33.57
CA VAL A 317 3.67 -14.47 -32.53
C VAL A 317 3.50 -13.33 -31.51
N ALA A 318 4.59 -12.70 -31.08
CA ALA A 318 4.54 -11.56 -30.16
C ALA A 318 3.81 -10.35 -30.78
N GLN A 319 4.03 -10.10 -32.07
CA GLN A 319 3.36 -9.03 -32.81
C GLN A 319 1.84 -9.27 -32.87
N ALA A 320 1.43 -10.49 -33.22
CA ALA A 320 0.01 -10.87 -33.22
C ALA A 320 -0.63 -10.70 -31.83
N ALA A 321 0.06 -11.10 -30.76
CA ALA A 321 -0.44 -10.91 -29.40
C ALA A 321 -0.58 -9.43 -29.00
N LEU A 322 0.34 -8.56 -29.45
CA LEU A 322 0.25 -7.11 -29.24
C LEU A 322 -0.90 -6.48 -30.03
N ASP A 323 -1.16 -6.96 -31.25
CA ASP A 323 -2.29 -6.49 -32.07
C ASP A 323 -3.63 -6.84 -31.39
N GLU A 324 -3.79 -8.08 -30.92
CA GLU A 324 -4.97 -8.51 -30.16
C GLU A 324 -5.14 -7.71 -28.86
N ALA A 325 -4.05 -7.44 -28.13
CA ALA A 325 -4.09 -6.59 -26.94
C ALA A 325 -4.53 -5.15 -27.27
N GLY A 326 -4.09 -4.62 -28.41
CA GLY A 326 -4.53 -3.30 -28.90
C GLY A 326 -6.02 -3.25 -29.24
N VAL A 327 -6.56 -4.32 -29.82
CA VAL A 327 -8.01 -4.46 -30.08
C VAL A 327 -8.80 -4.56 -28.78
N ALA A 328 -8.32 -5.35 -27.82
CA ALA A 328 -8.98 -5.54 -26.53
C ALA A 328 -8.92 -4.31 -25.61
N ASP A 329 -7.95 -3.41 -25.84
CA ASP A 329 -7.76 -2.19 -25.05
C ASP A 329 -7.39 -0.96 -25.91
N PRO A 330 -8.39 -0.39 -26.61
CA PRO A 330 -8.17 0.76 -27.48
C PRO A 330 -7.83 2.04 -26.70
N MET A 331 -8.15 2.13 -25.41
CA MET A 331 -7.80 3.30 -24.60
C MET A 331 -6.28 3.48 -24.47
N ARG A 332 -5.53 2.37 -24.45
CA ARG A 332 -4.06 2.35 -24.37
C ARG A 332 -3.37 2.24 -25.73
N THR A 333 -4.03 2.59 -26.83
CA THR A 333 -3.44 2.55 -28.19
C THR A 333 -2.00 3.10 -28.30
N PRO A 334 -1.66 4.30 -27.75
CA PRO A 334 -0.28 4.80 -27.81
C PRO A 334 0.74 3.91 -27.07
N TYR A 335 0.31 3.23 -26.01
CA TYR A 335 1.14 2.30 -25.24
C TYR A 335 1.39 1.01 -26.02
N TRP A 336 0.38 0.47 -26.71
CA TRP A 336 0.55 -0.70 -27.57
C TRP A 336 1.49 -0.42 -28.74
N PHE A 337 1.36 0.74 -29.40
CA PHE A 337 2.32 1.16 -30.43
C PHE A 337 3.75 1.33 -29.90
N HIS A 338 3.91 1.77 -28.65
CA HIS A 338 5.23 1.83 -28.03
C HIS A 338 5.85 0.44 -27.86
N ARG A 339 5.08 -0.54 -27.39
CA ARG A 339 5.53 -1.94 -27.25
C ARG A 339 5.88 -2.59 -28.59
N GLN A 340 5.04 -2.40 -29.61
CA GLN A 340 5.31 -2.88 -30.97
C GLN A 340 6.62 -2.32 -31.55
N ARG A 341 6.91 -1.04 -31.30
CA ARG A 341 8.21 -0.46 -31.68
C ARG A 341 9.39 -1.14 -30.96
N GLY A 342 9.23 -1.47 -29.68
CA GLY A 342 10.22 -2.24 -28.93
C GLY A 342 10.46 -3.64 -29.53
N LEU A 343 9.39 -4.33 -29.90
CA LEU A 343 9.48 -5.64 -30.57
C LEU A 343 10.15 -5.55 -31.95
N ASN A 344 9.86 -4.50 -32.73
CA ASN A 344 10.50 -4.27 -34.02
C ASN A 344 12.02 -4.09 -33.90
N GLN A 345 12.51 -3.52 -32.80
CA GLN A 345 13.95 -3.45 -32.51
C GLN A 345 14.55 -4.86 -32.33
N VAL A 346 13.87 -5.74 -31.59
CA VAL A 346 14.30 -7.14 -31.38
C VAL A 346 14.34 -7.89 -32.72
N LEU A 347 13.31 -7.73 -33.55
CA LEU A 347 13.24 -8.33 -34.87
C LEU A 347 14.36 -7.83 -35.81
N ALA A 348 14.66 -6.53 -35.77
CA ALA A 348 15.75 -5.96 -36.57
C ALA A 348 17.10 -6.57 -36.17
N THR A 349 17.40 -6.63 -34.86
CA THR A 349 18.63 -7.26 -34.36
C THR A 349 18.72 -8.73 -34.74
N ALA A 350 17.62 -9.48 -34.70
CA ALA A 350 17.61 -10.88 -35.13
C ALA A 350 17.90 -11.03 -36.64
N LYS A 351 17.37 -10.14 -37.48
CA LYS A 351 17.61 -10.15 -38.94
C LYS A 351 19.05 -9.81 -39.32
N ASP A 352 19.67 -8.89 -38.59
CA ASP A 352 21.06 -8.50 -38.83
C ASP A 352 22.03 -9.68 -38.66
N LEU A 353 21.67 -10.72 -37.88
CA LEU A 353 22.46 -11.95 -37.71
C LEU A 353 22.47 -12.88 -38.93
N LEU A 354 21.64 -12.62 -39.96
CA LEU A 354 21.65 -13.35 -41.24
C LEU A 354 22.61 -12.74 -42.27
N GLY A 355 23.13 -11.54 -42.02
CA GLY A 355 23.90 -10.72 -42.97
C GLY A 355 25.40 -10.97 -42.96
#